data_AF-A0A7K4I624-F1
#
_entry.id   AF-A0A7K4I624-F1
#
_cell.length_a   1.000
_cell.length_b   1.000
_cell.length_c   1.000
_cell.angle_alpha   90.00
_cell.angle_beta   90.00
_cell.angle_gamma   90.00
#
_symmetry.space_group_name_H-M   'P 1'
#
loop_
_entity.id
_entity.type
_entity.pdbx_description
1 polymer ?
#
loop_
_entity_poly.entity_id
_entity_poly.type
_entity_poly.pdbx_seq_one_letter_code
_entity_poly.pdbx_strand_id
1 'polypeptide(L)'
;MTFGLLEVLGTMRDEEIVGAEKLLIAYLNTLIREVNIAANATDVKGFKDVNAKLENAIEQIKQHNYTDAMQLVSEAISTATTSGSQAAETLKENGLI
;
A
#
# COMPACT_ATOMS: atom_id res chain seq x y z
N MET A 1 2.04 22.22 -6.32
CA MET A 1 2.79 20.96 -6.29
C MET A 1 2.07 20.06 -5.30
N THR A 2 1.54 18.91 -5.74
CA THR A 2 0.93 17.91 -4.85
C THR A 2 2.03 17.00 -4.34
N PHE A 3 2.29 17.01 -3.03
CA PHE A 3 3.27 16.14 -2.38
C PHE A 3 2.62 14.81 -2.00
N GLY A 4 3.36 13.70 -2.14
CA GLY A 4 2.94 12.42 -1.59
C GLY A 4 2.94 12.45 -0.06
N LEU A 5 2.05 11.70 0.61
CA LEU A 5 1.94 11.70 2.08
C LEU A 5 3.29 11.43 2.79
N LEU A 6 4.11 10.54 2.22
CA LEU A 6 5.45 10.21 2.75
C LEU A 6 6.47 11.34 2.54
N GLU A 7 6.35 12.12 1.47
CA GLU A 7 7.20 13.30 1.25
C GLU A 7 6.87 14.39 2.26
N VAL A 8 5.57 14.58 2.56
CA VAL A 8 5.12 15.55 3.56
C VAL A 8 5.66 15.19 4.95
N LEU A 9 5.68 13.90 5.33
CA LEU A 9 6.27 13.45 6.60
C LEU A 9 7.73 13.89 6.75
N GLY A 10 8.52 13.79 5.69
CA GLY A 10 9.93 14.20 5.68
C GLY A 10 10.17 15.70 5.89
N THR A 11 9.13 16.54 5.82
CA THR A 11 9.21 17.99 6.05
C THR A 11 8.58 18.44 7.37
N MET A 12 7.99 17.52 8.15
CA MET A 12 7.31 17.86 9.39
C MET A 12 8.29 18.10 10.54
N ARG A 13 7.84 18.85 11.54
CA ARG A 13 8.60 19.06 12.77
C ARG A 13 8.44 17.85 13.69
N ASP A 14 9.40 17.63 14.57
CA ASP A 14 9.41 16.46 15.49
C ASP A 14 8.13 16.33 16.33
N GLU A 15 7.50 17.46 16.70
CA GLU A 15 6.24 17.49 17.45
C GLU A 15 5.01 17.05 16.64
N GLU A 16 5.08 17.15 15.31
CA GLU A 16 4.01 16.75 14.37
C GLU A 16 4.18 15.30 13.89
N ILE A 17 5.45 14.87 13.73
CA ILE A 17 5.82 13.65 13.03
C ILE A 17 5.20 12.40 13.65
N VAL A 18 5.22 12.29 14.99
CA VAL A 18 4.69 11.13 15.72
C VAL A 18 3.19 10.94 15.48
N GLY A 19 2.45 12.06 15.43
CA GLY A 19 1.01 12.03 15.16
C GLY A 19 0.71 11.64 13.70
N ALA A 20 1.47 12.22 12.77
CA ALA A 20 1.31 11.96 11.35
C ALA A 20 1.68 10.51 10.97
N GLU A 21 2.75 9.96 11.55
CA GLU A 21 3.11 8.54 11.38
C GLU A 21 2.03 7.60 11.90
N LYS A 22 1.47 7.87 13.08
CA LYS A 22 0.36 7.07 13.62
C LYS A 22 -0.82 7.07 12.65
N LEU A 23 -1.16 8.21 12.08
CA LEU A 23 -2.24 8.33 11.11
C LEU A 23 -1.93 7.54 9.83
N LEU A 24 -0.73 7.69 9.27
CA LEU A 24 -0.34 6.97 8.06
C LEU A 24 -0.28 5.47 8.29
N ILE A 25 0.25 5.01 9.42
CA ILE A 25 0.28 3.60 9.81
C ILE A 25 -1.15 3.06 9.97
N ALA A 26 -2.07 3.82 10.59
CA ALA A 26 -3.47 3.41 10.70
C ALA A 26 -4.15 3.29 9.33
N TYR A 27 -3.85 4.22 8.40
CA TYR A 27 -4.31 4.17 7.03
C TYR A 27 -3.79 2.92 6.30
N LEU A 28 -2.48 2.65 6.36
CA LEU A 28 -1.88 1.48 5.70
C LEU A 28 -2.41 0.16 6.28
N ASN A 29 -2.62 0.08 7.60
CA ASN A 29 -3.25 -1.09 8.23
C ASN A 29 -4.69 -1.30 7.74
N THR A 30 -5.43 -0.22 7.51
CA THR A 30 -6.79 -0.31 6.94
C THR A 30 -6.71 -0.79 5.49
N LEU A 31 -5.76 -0.27 4.70
CA LEU A 31 -5.54 -0.71 3.32
C LEU A 31 -5.15 -2.20 3.24
N ILE A 32 -4.32 -2.69 4.15
CA ILE A 32 -3.98 -4.12 4.25
C ILE A 32 -5.24 -4.97 4.47
N ARG A 33 -6.22 -4.49 5.24
CA ARG A 33 -7.49 -5.23 5.42
C ARG A 33 -8.29 -5.32 4.12
N GLU A 34 -8.35 -4.24 3.34
CA GLU A 34 -9.02 -4.24 2.03
C GLU A 34 -8.32 -5.17 1.03
N VAL A 35 -6.98 -5.14 0.98
CA VAL A 35 -6.20 -6.03 0.12
C VAL A 35 -6.37 -7.49 0.54
N ASN A 36 -6.49 -7.78 1.84
CA ASN A 36 -6.80 -9.12 2.33
C ASN A 36 -8.16 -9.64 1.84
N ILE A 37 -9.18 -8.78 1.70
CA ILE A 37 -10.46 -9.20 1.11
C ILE A 37 -10.24 -9.68 -0.33
N ALA A 38 -9.51 -8.91 -1.15
CA ALA A 38 -9.19 -9.29 -2.52
C ALA A 38 -8.34 -10.57 -2.59
N ALA A 39 -7.31 -10.69 -1.73
CA ALA A 39 -6.46 -11.87 -1.67
C ALA A 39 -7.26 -13.14 -1.32
N ASN A 40 -8.17 -13.05 -0.35
CA ASN A 40 -8.98 -14.20 0.07
C ASN A 40 -10.08 -14.54 -0.93
N ALA A 41 -10.62 -13.56 -1.65
CA ALA A 41 -11.66 -13.78 -2.66
C ALA A 41 -11.12 -14.39 -3.96
N THR A 42 -9.88 -14.09 -4.33
CA THR A 42 -9.31 -14.43 -5.65
C THR A 42 -8.19 -15.46 -5.60
N ASP A 43 -7.55 -15.66 -4.44
CA ASP A 43 -6.31 -16.43 -4.24
C ASP A 43 -5.13 -15.99 -5.15
N VAL A 44 -5.23 -14.80 -5.77
CA VAL A 44 -4.17 -14.22 -6.60
C VAL A 44 -2.99 -13.84 -5.72
N LYS A 45 -1.83 -14.47 -5.98
CA LYS A 45 -0.59 -14.24 -5.21
C LYS A 45 -0.20 -12.77 -5.14
N GLY A 46 -0.44 -12.00 -6.21
CA GLY A 46 -0.09 -10.59 -6.26
C GLY A 46 -0.71 -9.76 -5.13
N PHE A 47 -1.93 -10.05 -4.68
CA PHE A 47 -2.52 -9.36 -3.52
C PHE A 47 -1.85 -9.73 -2.20
N LYS A 48 -1.37 -10.97 -2.04
CA LYS A 48 -0.55 -11.36 -0.87
C LYS A 48 0.80 -10.62 -0.89
N ASP A 49 1.41 -10.46 -2.06
CA ASP A 49 2.65 -9.71 -2.23
C ASP A 49 2.47 -8.20 -1.98
N VAL A 50 1.27 -7.65 -2.22
CA VAL A 50 0.91 -6.27 -1.85
C VAL A 50 0.89 -6.12 -0.32
N ASN A 51 0.24 -7.04 0.41
CA ASN A 51 0.21 -6.99 1.87
C ASN A 51 1.61 -6.97 2.48
N ALA A 52 2.49 -7.87 2.05
CA ALA A 52 3.86 -7.94 2.56
C ALA A 52 4.63 -6.62 2.34
N LYS A 53 4.44 -5.96 1.18
CA LYS A 53 5.07 -4.66 0.91
C LYS A 53 4.51 -3.56 1.81
N LEU A 54 3.20 -3.53 2.05
CA LEU A 54 2.58 -2.55 2.95
C LEU A 54 3.02 -2.75 4.41
N GLU A 55 3.14 -4.00 4.87
CA GLU A 55 3.69 -4.31 6.21
C GLU A 55 5.14 -3.84 6.33
N ASN A 56 5.99 -4.13 5.34
CA ASN A 56 7.37 -3.64 5.33
C ASN A 56 7.43 -2.10 5.27
N ALA A 57 6.54 -1.44 4.53
CA ALA A 57 6.48 0.02 4.49
C ALA A 57 6.12 0.61 5.87
N ILE A 58 5.22 -0.02 6.61
CA ILE A 58 4.91 0.35 8.01
C ILE A 58 6.17 0.26 8.89
N GLU A 59 6.95 -0.80 8.75
CA GLU A 59 8.20 -0.94 9.51
C GLU A 59 9.24 0.13 9.14
N GLN A 60 9.33 0.51 7.87
CA GLN A 60 10.20 1.62 7.45
C GLN A 60 9.71 2.98 7.99
N ILE A 61 8.40 3.23 8.01
CA ILE A 61 7.83 4.46 8.60
C ILE A 61 8.18 4.56 10.08
N LYS A 62 8.05 3.47 10.85
CA LYS A 62 8.42 3.45 12.28
C LYS A 62 9.91 3.75 12.55
N GLN A 63 10.76 3.58 11.54
CA GLN A 63 12.19 3.87 11.58
C GLN A 63 12.54 5.25 10.99
N HIS A 64 11.54 6.06 10.63
CA HIS A 64 11.69 7.33 9.92
C HIS A 64 12.36 7.20 8.53
N ASN A 65 12.36 6.01 7.93
CA ASN A 65 12.92 5.72 6.62
C ASN A 65 11.89 5.94 5.51
N TYR A 66 11.49 7.20 5.29
CA TYR A 66 10.39 7.52 4.36
C TYR A 66 10.69 7.26 2.89
N THR A 67 11.96 7.33 2.49
CA THR A 67 12.38 7.00 1.11
C THR A 67 12.11 5.53 0.78
N ASP A 68 12.51 4.62 1.67
CA ASP A 68 12.30 3.18 1.49
C ASP A 68 10.82 2.81 1.62
N ALA A 69 10.10 3.45 2.56
CA ALA A 69 8.65 3.32 2.66
C ALA A 69 7.95 3.73 1.35
N MET A 70 8.41 4.81 0.71
CA MET A 70 7.85 5.31 -0.54
C MET A 70 8.09 4.35 -1.69
N GLN A 71 9.29 3.76 -1.77
CA GLN A 71 9.58 2.72 -2.75
C GLN A 71 8.65 1.52 -2.57
N LEU A 72 8.52 1.00 -1.34
CA LEU A 72 7.67 -0.15 -1.03
C LEU A 72 6.20 0.11 -1.37
N VAL A 73 5.68 1.31 -1.06
CA VAL A 73 4.31 1.72 -1.43
C VAL A 73 4.15 1.79 -2.95
N SER A 74 5.14 2.33 -3.67
CA SER A 74 5.10 2.41 -5.13
C SER A 74 5.08 1.02 -5.78
N GLU A 75 5.89 0.10 -5.27
CA GLU A 75 5.91 -1.30 -5.70
C GLU A 75 4.60 -2.02 -5.37
N ALA A 76 3.99 -1.72 -4.20
CA ALA A 76 2.69 -2.24 -3.82
C ALA A 76 1.58 -1.78 -4.78
N ILE A 77 1.56 -0.49 -5.16
CA ILE A 77 0.61 0.07 -6.13
C ILE A 77 0.76 -0.62 -7.49
N SER A 78 1.99 -0.76 -7.97
CA SER A 78 2.28 -1.45 -9.23
C SER A 78 1.78 -2.90 -9.22
N THR A 79 2.10 -3.64 -8.15
CA THR A 79 1.66 -5.03 -7.98
C THR A 79 0.14 -5.16 -7.93
N ALA A 80 -0.53 -4.27 -7.19
CA ALA A 80 -2.00 -4.24 -7.08
C ALA A 80 -2.65 -3.94 -8.44
N THR A 81 -2.07 -3.01 -9.20
CA THR A 81 -2.55 -2.65 -10.54
C THR A 81 -2.44 -3.82 -11.51
N THR A 82 -1.29 -4.50 -11.55
CA THR A 82 -1.12 -5.71 -12.39
C THR A 82 -2.09 -6.81 -11.99
N SER A 83 -2.24 -7.07 -10.69
CA SER A 83 -3.15 -8.12 -10.19
C SER A 83 -4.62 -7.79 -10.49
N GLY A 84 -5.01 -6.52 -10.33
CA GLY A 84 -6.35 -6.04 -10.68
C GLY A 84 -6.62 -6.14 -12.17
N SER A 85 -5.65 -5.80 -13.02
CA SER A 85 -5.75 -5.95 -14.47
C SER A 85 -5.98 -7.42 -14.87
N GLN A 86 -5.23 -8.35 -14.28
CA GLN A 86 -5.39 -9.79 -14.52
C GLN A 86 -6.76 -10.29 -14.06
N ALA A 87 -7.24 -9.83 -12.90
CA ALA A 87 -8.57 -10.18 -12.40
C ALA A 87 -9.67 -9.67 -13.34
N ALA A 88 -9.57 -8.43 -13.82
CA ALA A 88 -10.52 -7.86 -14.77
C ALA A 88 -10.50 -8.58 -16.12
N GLU A 89 -9.32 -8.94 -16.63
CA GLU A 89 -9.18 -9.71 -17.86
C GLU A 89 -9.84 -11.09 -17.74
N THR A 90 -9.63 -11.77 -16.61
CA THR A 90 -10.29 -13.06 -16.32
C THR A 90 -11.82 -12.92 -16.33
N LEU A 91 -12.37 -11.87 -15.70
CA LEU A 91 -13.82 -11.64 -15.71
C LEU A 91 -14.35 -11.41 -17.13
N LYS A 92 -13.62 -10.64 -17.95
CA LYS A 92 -13.97 -10.36 -19.35
C LYS A 92 -13.95 -11.62 -20.21
N GLU A 93 -12.93 -12.46 -20.08
CA GLU A 93 -12.83 -13.75 -20.80
C GLU A 93 -13.98 -14.70 -20.47
N ASN A 94 -14.51 -14.62 -19.24
CA ASN A 94 -15.65 -15.41 -18.80
C ASN A 94 -17.01 -14.73 -19.06
N GLY A 95 -17.04 -13.56 -19.71
CA GLY A 95 -18.28 -12.83 -20.00
C GLY A 95 -19.00 -12.31 -18.75
N LEU A 96 -18.27 -12.11 -17.65
CA LEU A 96 -18.81 -11.61 -16.38
C LEU A 96 -18.76 -10.08 -16.29
N ILE A 97 -17.99 -9.42 -17.18
CA ILE A 97 -17.95 -7.97 -17.43
C ILE A 97 -17.68 -7.67 -18.92
#